data_AF-A0A161J487-F1
#
_entry.id   AF-A0A161J487-F1
#
_cell.length_a   1.000
_cell.length_b   1.000
_cell.length_c   1.000
_cell.angle_alpha   90.00
_cell.angle_beta   90.00
_cell.angle_gamma   90.00
#
_symmetry.space_group_name_H-M   'P 1'
#
loop_
_entity.id
_entity.type
_entity.pdbx_description
1 polymer ?
#
loop_
_entity_poly.entity_id
_entity_poly.type
_entity_poly.pdbx_seq_one_letter_code
_entity_poly.pdbx_strand_id
1 'polypeptide(L)'
;MASQLTATREEAQMAAHLTSARRAFESAFSESCSPASWCEGIGEPASHMLDHLYCVDLLATIEVSSSPCSLADPIDLVVRSGMPVLRIKHGVNELALKTALVAWKDCASANRALRESRPLLATVDQVHVIGVGDEVSFERLEQFAACLRV
;
A
#
# COMPACT_ATOMS: atom_id res chain seq x y z
N MET A 1 15.45 27.90 -22.97
CA MET A 1 14.45 27.37 -23.92
C MET A 1 14.38 25.84 -23.92
N ALA A 2 15.50 25.09 -23.96
CA ALA A 2 15.46 23.62 -23.93
C ALA A 2 14.73 23.04 -22.71
N SER A 3 14.97 23.57 -21.50
CA SER A 3 14.34 23.10 -20.25
C SER A 3 12.82 23.30 -20.18
N GLN A 4 12.28 24.35 -20.82
CA GLN A 4 10.82 24.59 -20.86
C GLN A 4 10.12 23.60 -21.80
N LEU A 5 10.73 23.28 -22.93
CA LEU A 5 10.22 22.28 -23.88
C LEU A 5 10.20 20.87 -23.27
N THR A 6 11.21 20.50 -22.48
CA THR A 6 11.23 19.22 -21.76
C THR A 6 10.13 19.14 -20.71
N ALA A 7 9.98 20.19 -19.88
CA ALA A 7 8.93 20.24 -18.86
C ALA A 7 7.52 20.13 -19.46
N THR A 8 7.22 20.87 -20.54
CA THR A 8 5.92 20.75 -21.21
C THR A 8 5.67 19.36 -21.81
N ARG A 9 6.72 18.66 -22.25
CA ARG A 9 6.60 17.30 -22.80
C ARG A 9 6.35 16.29 -21.69
N GLU A 10 7.02 16.43 -20.56
CA GLU A 10 6.85 15.58 -19.38
C GLU A 10 5.44 15.73 -18.79
N GLU A 11 4.94 16.96 -18.66
CA GLU A 11 3.56 17.22 -18.22
C GLU A 11 2.52 16.61 -19.18
N ALA A 12 2.71 16.76 -20.50
CA ALA A 12 1.82 16.16 -21.49
C ALA A 12 1.82 14.62 -21.42
N GLN A 13 2.98 14.01 -21.17
CA GLN A 13 3.10 12.57 -20.98
C GLN A 13 2.38 12.12 -19.70
N MET A 14 2.54 12.86 -18.60
CA MET A 14 1.85 12.58 -17.33
C MET A 14 0.33 12.67 -17.50
N ALA A 15 -0.16 13.71 -18.18
CA ALA A 15 -1.58 13.88 -18.47
C ALA A 15 -2.14 12.73 -19.33
N ALA A 16 -1.36 12.22 -20.30
CA ALA A 16 -1.74 11.06 -21.08
C ALA A 16 -1.82 9.78 -20.23
N HIS A 17 -0.87 9.57 -19.31
CA HIS A 17 -0.91 8.46 -18.36
C HIS A 17 -2.13 8.54 -17.43
N LEU A 18 -2.43 9.71 -16.87
CA LEU A 18 -3.63 9.94 -16.04
C LEU A 18 -4.91 9.65 -16.83
N THR A 19 -5.00 10.11 -18.07
CA THR A 19 -6.15 9.82 -18.95
C THR A 19 -6.32 8.32 -19.18
N SER A 20 -5.22 7.60 -19.40
CA SER A 20 -5.25 6.14 -19.57
C SER A 20 -5.69 5.43 -18.29
N ALA A 21 -5.18 5.86 -17.14
CA ALA A 21 -5.51 5.28 -15.84
C ALA A 21 -6.98 5.52 -15.48
N ARG A 22 -7.51 6.73 -15.75
CA ARG A 22 -8.92 7.06 -15.56
C ARG A 22 -9.84 6.19 -16.40
N ARG A 23 -9.52 5.97 -17.68
CA ARG A 23 -10.29 5.05 -18.54
C ARG A 23 -10.29 3.62 -18.00
N ALA A 24 -9.14 3.15 -17.49
CA ALA A 24 -9.04 1.83 -16.88
C ALA A 24 -9.91 1.73 -15.61
N PHE A 25 -9.91 2.77 -14.77
CA PHE A 25 -10.80 2.86 -13.61
C PHE A 25 -12.28 2.82 -14.02
N GLU A 26 -12.69 3.70 -14.95
CA GLU A 26 -14.07 3.75 -15.42
C GLU A 26 -14.51 2.40 -15.99
N SER A 27 -13.66 1.73 -16.77
CA SER A 27 -13.93 0.38 -17.27
C SER A 27 -14.07 -0.65 -16.15
N ALA A 28 -13.16 -0.65 -15.17
CA ALA A 28 -13.13 -1.64 -14.10
C ALA A 28 -14.29 -1.50 -13.10
N PHE A 29 -14.76 -0.27 -12.87
CA PHE A 29 -15.80 0.02 -11.87
C PHE A 29 -17.18 0.32 -12.49
N SER A 30 -17.31 0.32 -13.82
CA SER A 30 -18.57 0.61 -14.54
C SER A 30 -19.78 -0.24 -14.11
N GLU A 31 -19.56 -1.51 -13.75
CA GLU A 31 -20.61 -2.45 -13.33
C GLU A 31 -20.60 -2.71 -11.80
N SER A 32 -19.74 -2.01 -11.06
CA SER A 32 -19.61 -2.24 -9.63
C SER A 32 -20.79 -1.65 -8.84
N CYS A 33 -21.34 -2.42 -7.90
CA CYS A 33 -22.41 -1.95 -7.01
C CYS A 33 -21.89 -1.08 -5.85
N SER A 34 -20.57 -1.00 -5.67
CA SER A 34 -19.93 -0.22 -4.62
C SER A 34 -19.61 1.19 -5.11
N PRO A 35 -19.78 2.23 -4.28
CA PRO A 35 -19.40 3.58 -4.66
C PRO A 35 -17.88 3.65 -4.89
N ALA A 36 -17.47 4.10 -6.08
CA ALA A 36 -16.08 4.32 -6.44
C ALA A 36 -15.89 5.78 -6.84
N SER A 37 -14.81 6.40 -6.34
CA SER A 37 -14.42 7.77 -6.70
C SER A 37 -13.04 7.78 -7.33
N TRP A 38 -12.81 8.76 -8.20
CA TRP A 38 -11.53 8.99 -8.87
C TRP A 38 -10.94 10.32 -8.42
N CYS A 39 -9.65 10.32 -8.09
CA CYS A 39 -8.85 11.51 -7.79
C CYS A 39 -7.58 11.47 -8.63
N GLU A 40 -7.19 12.62 -9.20
CA GLU A 40 -5.96 12.77 -9.98
C GLU A 40 -5.34 14.16 -9.77
N GLY A 41 -4.04 14.27 -10.04
CA GLY A 41 -3.30 15.52 -9.94
C GLY A 41 -1.89 15.39 -10.53
N ILE A 42 -1.30 16.52 -10.92
CA ILE A 42 0.10 16.60 -11.35
C ILE A 42 0.84 17.46 -10.33
N GLY A 43 1.84 16.88 -9.69
CA GLY A 43 2.61 17.52 -8.64
C GLY A 43 3.50 16.50 -7.92
N GLU A 44 3.98 16.86 -6.74
CA GLU A 44 4.78 15.93 -5.92
C GLU A 44 3.91 14.76 -5.42
N PRO A 45 4.21 13.50 -5.81
CA PRO A 45 3.31 12.37 -5.58
C PRO A 45 2.93 12.16 -4.12
N ALA A 46 3.89 12.20 -3.19
CA ALA A 46 3.64 11.95 -1.78
C ALA A 46 2.70 12.99 -1.16
N SER A 47 2.91 14.28 -1.48
CA SER A 47 2.08 15.38 -1.00
C SER A 47 0.63 15.24 -1.47
N HIS A 48 0.42 14.99 -2.76
CA HIS A 48 -0.93 14.80 -3.31
C HIS A 48 -1.64 13.59 -2.71
N MET A 49 -0.93 12.48 -2.48
CA MET A 49 -1.54 11.31 -1.86
C MET A 49 -1.96 11.61 -0.42
N LEU A 50 -1.11 12.28 0.36
CA LEU A 50 -1.37 12.59 1.77
C LEU A 50 -2.63 13.44 1.99
N ASP A 51 -2.95 14.35 1.05
CA ASP A 51 -4.18 15.14 1.06
C ASP A 51 -5.46 14.30 0.95
N HIS A 52 -5.35 13.00 0.65
CA HIS A 52 -6.47 12.07 0.58
C HIS A 52 -6.43 10.98 1.67
N LEU A 53 -5.28 10.76 2.31
CA LEU A 53 -5.10 9.62 3.23
C LEU A 53 -5.78 9.77 4.59
N TYR A 54 -6.25 10.97 4.97
CA TYR A 54 -6.91 11.16 6.27
C TYR A 54 -8.32 10.56 6.36
N CYS A 55 -8.92 10.17 5.22
CA CYS A 55 -10.27 9.59 5.14
C CYS A 55 -10.28 8.12 4.69
N VAL A 56 -9.13 7.45 4.61
CA VAL A 56 -9.04 6.05 4.20
C VAL A 56 -8.69 5.17 5.38
N ASP A 57 -9.04 3.88 5.31
CA ASP A 57 -8.62 2.87 6.29
C ASP A 57 -7.40 2.05 5.83
N LEU A 58 -7.16 2.01 4.52
CA LEU A 58 -6.07 1.26 3.89
C LEU A 58 -5.69 1.90 2.55
N LEU A 59 -4.39 2.10 2.33
CA LEU A 59 -3.87 2.45 1.02
C LEU A 59 -3.34 1.20 0.30
N ALA A 60 -3.96 0.83 -0.82
CA ALA A 60 -3.44 -0.21 -1.70
C ALA A 60 -2.63 0.40 -2.85
N THR A 61 -1.45 -0.14 -3.13
CA THR A 61 -0.57 0.31 -4.23
C THR A 61 -0.04 -0.88 -5.01
N ILE A 62 0.14 -0.74 -6.32
CA ILE A 62 0.77 -1.77 -7.15
C ILE A 62 2.26 -1.47 -7.26
N GLU A 63 3.10 -2.48 -7.03
CA GLU A 63 4.52 -2.43 -7.31
C GLU A 63 4.70 -2.16 -8.80
N VAL A 64 5.28 -1.02 -9.15
CA VAL A 64 5.54 -0.64 -10.54
C VAL A 64 7.01 -0.38 -10.70
N SER A 65 7.60 -0.91 -11.77
CA SER A 65 8.94 -0.57 -12.19
C SER A 65 8.90 0.78 -12.91
N SER A 66 8.85 1.87 -12.14
CA SER A 66 8.91 3.22 -12.69
C SER A 66 10.14 3.97 -12.21
N SER A 67 10.39 5.16 -12.77
CA SER A 67 11.51 6.00 -12.34
C SER A 67 11.29 6.47 -10.89
N PRO A 68 12.37 6.63 -10.09
CA PRO A 68 12.26 6.94 -8.65
C PRO A 68 11.44 8.18 -8.31
N CYS A 69 11.34 9.16 -9.21
CA CYS A 69 10.63 10.41 -8.99
C CYS A 69 9.13 10.37 -9.35
N SER A 70 8.62 9.23 -9.81
CA SER A 70 7.21 9.11 -10.26
C SER A 70 6.29 8.46 -9.23
N LEU A 71 6.83 7.98 -8.11
CA LEU A 71 6.08 7.30 -7.06
C LEU A 71 6.39 7.90 -5.70
N ALA A 72 5.36 7.98 -4.87
CA ALA A 72 5.54 8.22 -3.45
C ALA A 72 6.20 7.00 -2.80
N ASP A 73 7.18 7.24 -1.92
CA ASP A 73 7.76 6.18 -1.09
C ASP A 73 6.68 5.65 -0.12
N PRO A 74 6.32 4.36 -0.18
CA PRO A 74 5.40 3.75 0.75
C PRO A 74 5.79 3.94 2.22
N ILE A 75 7.10 3.94 2.53
CA ILE A 75 7.59 4.14 3.89
C ILE A 75 7.30 5.58 4.35
N ASP A 76 7.59 6.57 3.50
CA ASP A 76 7.26 7.98 3.79
C ASP A 76 5.75 8.17 4.02
N LEU A 77 4.93 7.56 3.16
CA LEU A 77 3.47 7.61 3.30
C LEU A 77 3.00 6.99 4.62
N VAL A 78 3.50 5.82 5.01
CA VAL A 78 3.15 5.19 6.30
C VAL A 78 3.56 6.08 7.48
N VAL A 79 4.77 6.64 7.42
CA VAL A 79 5.29 7.49 8.51
C VAL A 79 4.49 8.78 8.65
N ARG A 80 4.14 9.44 7.55
CA ARG A 80 3.47 10.74 7.56
C ARG A 80 1.96 10.66 7.73
N SER A 81 1.31 9.64 7.17
CA SER A 81 -0.15 9.44 7.30
C SER A 81 -0.52 8.61 8.52
N GLY A 82 0.39 7.75 9.00
CA GLY A 82 0.06 6.69 9.93
C GLY A 82 -0.76 5.56 9.32
N MET A 83 -1.15 5.61 8.05
CA MET A 83 -2.06 4.61 7.47
C MET A 83 -1.33 3.31 7.12
N PRO A 84 -1.93 2.12 7.34
CA PRO A 84 -1.46 0.90 6.72
C PRO A 84 -1.40 1.03 5.18
N VAL A 85 -0.33 0.50 4.61
CA VAL A 85 -0.11 0.42 3.16
C VAL A 85 0.01 -1.03 2.74
N LEU A 86 -0.85 -1.48 1.83
CA LEU A 86 -0.78 -2.78 1.18
C LEU A 86 -0.08 -2.63 -0.18
N ARG A 87 1.04 -3.32 -0.35
CA ARG A 87 1.78 -3.37 -1.62
C ARG A 87 1.45 -4.66 -2.36
N ILE A 88 0.90 -4.50 -3.56
CA ILE A 88 0.46 -5.60 -4.42
C ILE A 88 1.47 -5.74 -5.55
N LYS A 89 1.98 -6.95 -5.77
CA LYS A 89 2.90 -7.22 -6.88
C LYS A 89 2.18 -6.99 -8.22
N HIS A 90 2.88 -6.40 -9.19
CA HIS A 90 2.35 -6.28 -10.56
C HIS A 90 1.97 -7.64 -11.15
N GLY A 91 0.83 -7.69 -11.85
CA GLY A 91 0.34 -8.90 -12.52
C GLY A 91 -0.39 -9.89 -11.60
N VAL A 92 -0.66 -9.52 -10.35
CA VAL A 92 -1.56 -10.29 -9.48
C VAL A 92 -3.00 -9.94 -9.84
N ASN A 93 -3.74 -10.92 -10.36
CA ASN A 93 -5.17 -10.77 -10.72
C ASN A 93 -6.12 -11.12 -9.58
N GLU A 94 -5.67 -11.96 -8.65
CA GLU A 94 -6.45 -12.39 -7.49
C GLU A 94 -5.51 -12.55 -6.29
N LEU A 95 -5.93 -12.05 -5.14
CA LEU A 95 -5.19 -12.16 -3.89
C LEU A 95 -5.76 -13.32 -3.07
N ALA A 96 -5.42 -14.56 -3.46
CA ALA A 96 -5.76 -15.75 -2.70
C ALA A 96 -4.89 -15.81 -1.42
N LEU A 97 -5.32 -15.10 -0.38
CA LEU A 97 -4.65 -14.98 0.91
C LEU A 97 -4.71 -16.29 1.71
N LYS A 98 -3.98 -17.33 1.30
CA LYS A 98 -3.97 -18.63 2.03
C LYS A 98 -3.05 -18.62 3.24
N THR A 99 -1.91 -17.96 3.11
CA THR A 99 -0.86 -17.96 4.12
C THR A 99 -0.31 -16.56 4.29
N ALA A 100 -0.20 -16.11 5.54
CA ALA A 100 0.48 -14.87 5.89
C ALA A 100 1.76 -15.15 6.67
N LEU A 101 2.77 -14.31 6.43
CA LEU A 101 3.98 -14.24 7.21
C LEU A 101 4.03 -12.89 7.94
N VAL A 102 4.14 -12.91 9.26
CA VAL A 102 4.23 -11.73 10.11
C VAL A 102 5.65 -11.64 10.67
N ALA A 103 6.41 -10.65 10.19
CA ALA A 103 7.68 -10.27 10.81
C ALA A 103 7.39 -9.36 12.02
N TRP A 104 7.76 -9.80 13.22
CA TRP A 104 7.43 -9.09 14.46
C TRP A 104 8.65 -8.87 15.35
N LYS A 105 8.80 -7.62 15.83
CA LYS A 105 9.97 -7.14 16.59
C LYS A 105 9.63 -6.67 18.02
N ASP A 106 8.49 -7.08 18.56
CA ASP A 106 7.93 -6.60 19.85
C ASP A 106 8.15 -5.10 20.13
N CYS A 107 7.78 -4.26 19.16
CA CYS A 107 7.89 -2.81 19.26
C CYS A 107 6.56 -2.13 18.92
N ALA A 108 6.44 -0.85 19.26
CA ALA A 108 5.20 -0.10 19.06
C ALA A 108 4.72 -0.12 17.59
N SER A 109 5.63 0.04 16.63
CA SER A 109 5.30 0.00 15.21
C SER A 109 4.87 -1.39 14.74
N ALA A 110 5.54 -2.46 15.17
CA ALA A 110 5.15 -3.83 14.83
C ALA A 110 3.79 -4.22 15.43
N ASN A 111 3.54 -3.81 16.68
CA ASN A 111 2.26 -4.04 17.35
C ASN A 111 1.12 -3.23 16.71
N ARG A 112 1.40 -2.03 16.21
CA ARG A 112 0.44 -1.24 15.44
C ARG A 112 0.16 -1.89 14.08
N ALA A 113 1.18 -2.24 13.32
CA ALA A 113 1.04 -2.91 12.02
C ALA A 113 0.21 -4.19 12.12
N LEU A 114 0.36 -4.94 13.22
CA LEU A 114 -0.47 -6.11 13.50
C LEU A 114 -1.93 -5.78 13.73
N ARG A 115 -2.22 -4.75 14.52
CA ARG A 115 -3.61 -4.34 14.83
C ARG A 115 -4.34 -3.94 13.55
N GLU A 116 -3.68 -3.15 12.71
CA GLU A 116 -4.21 -2.71 11.40
C GLU A 116 -4.39 -3.89 10.43
N SER A 117 -3.53 -4.91 10.49
CA SER A 117 -3.62 -6.06 9.58
C SER A 117 -4.59 -7.16 10.02
N ARG A 118 -5.21 -7.05 11.21
CA ARG A 118 -6.14 -8.07 11.74
C ARG A 118 -7.26 -8.47 10.76
N PRO A 119 -7.97 -7.54 10.10
CA PRO A 119 -9.00 -7.91 9.14
C PRO A 119 -8.45 -8.77 7.99
N LEU A 120 -7.25 -8.44 7.49
CA LEU A 120 -6.57 -9.19 6.45
C LEU A 120 -6.13 -10.58 6.94
N LEU A 121 -5.53 -10.65 8.14
CA LEU A 121 -5.09 -11.90 8.75
C LEU A 121 -6.26 -12.83 9.12
N ALA A 122 -7.45 -12.29 9.37
CA ALA A 122 -8.64 -13.11 9.61
C ALA A 122 -9.12 -13.86 8.35
N THR A 123 -8.66 -13.46 7.17
CA THR A 123 -9.01 -14.12 5.89
C THR A 123 -8.05 -15.23 5.49
N VAL A 124 -6.93 -15.41 6.21
CA VAL A 124 -5.92 -16.40 5.87
C VAL A 124 -6.14 -17.72 6.59
N ASP A 125 -5.78 -18.83 5.94
CA ASP A 125 -5.86 -20.17 6.54
C ASP A 125 -4.75 -20.38 7.57
N GLN A 126 -3.57 -19.79 7.34
CA GLN A 126 -2.38 -20.00 8.17
C GLN A 126 -1.58 -18.71 8.37
N VAL A 127 -1.15 -18.47 9.61
CA VAL A 127 -0.26 -17.36 9.97
C VAL A 127 1.05 -17.92 10.53
N HIS A 128 2.17 -17.57 9.90
CA HIS A 128 3.50 -17.81 10.44
C HIS A 128 4.05 -16.51 11.04
N VAL A 129 4.64 -16.60 12.23
CA VAL A 129 5.31 -15.47 12.88
C VAL A 129 6.80 -15.71 12.85
N ILE A 130 7.57 -14.70 12.44
CA ILE A 130 9.03 -14.70 12.51
C ILE A 130 9.47 -13.50 13.36
N GLY A 131 10.29 -13.78 14.37
CA GLY A 131 11.14 -12.78 15.01
C GLY A 131 12.57 -12.93 14.52
N VAL A 132 13.30 -11.81 14.44
CA VAL A 132 14.70 -11.78 14.02
C VAL A 132 15.51 -11.07 15.09
N GLY A 133 16.68 -11.63 15.42
CA GLY A 133 17.56 -11.10 16.46
C GLY A 133 17.33 -11.73 17.83
N ASP A 134 18.02 -11.21 18.83
CA ASP A 134 17.94 -11.57 20.24
C ASP A 134 16.96 -10.70 21.04
N GLU A 135 16.40 -9.67 20.39
CA GLU A 135 15.48 -8.70 20.97
C GLU A 135 14.10 -9.31 21.30
N VAL A 136 13.72 -10.43 20.66
CA VAL A 136 12.46 -11.14 20.91
C VAL A 136 12.75 -12.58 21.31
N SER A 137 12.40 -12.96 22.54
CA SER A 137 12.58 -14.34 23.00
C SER A 137 11.62 -15.29 22.29
N PHE A 138 12.03 -16.56 22.18
CA PHE A 138 11.19 -17.60 21.58
C PHE A 138 9.85 -17.76 22.32
N GLU A 139 9.86 -17.74 23.66
CA GLU A 139 8.65 -17.78 24.48
C GLU A 139 7.70 -16.61 24.15
N ARG A 140 8.26 -15.40 23.97
CA ARG A 140 7.49 -14.22 23.61
C ARG A 140 6.86 -14.35 22.21
N LEU A 141 7.58 -14.94 21.25
CA LEU A 141 7.06 -15.25 19.92
C LEU A 141 5.94 -16.29 19.97
N GLU A 142 6.06 -17.33 20.80
CA GLU A 142 5.01 -18.34 20.97
C GLU A 142 3.74 -17.74 21.59
N GLN A 143 3.89 -16.93 22.64
CA GLN A 143 2.77 -16.20 23.26
C GLN A 143 2.07 -15.29 22.24
N PHE A 144 2.85 -14.59 21.42
CA PHE A 144 2.33 -13.73 20.36
C PHE A 144 1.60 -14.53 19.28
N ALA A 145 2.17 -15.64 18.81
CA ALA A 145 1.53 -16.52 17.83
C ALA A 145 0.20 -17.09 18.37
N ALA A 146 0.12 -17.39 19.66
CA ALA A 146 -1.12 -17.84 20.30
C ALA A 146 -2.24 -16.77 20.23
N CYS A 147 -1.90 -15.48 20.34
CA CYS A 147 -2.85 -14.37 20.20
C CYS A 147 -3.39 -14.15 18.77
N LEU A 148 -2.81 -14.83 17.77
CA LEU A 148 -3.20 -14.75 16.36
C LEU A 148 -4.00 -15.96 15.86
N ARG A 149 -4.12 -17.00 16.68
CA ARG A 149 -5.03 -18.11 16.41
C ARG A 149 -6.45 -17.62 16.71
N VAL A 150 -7.15 -17.24 15.64
CA VAL A 150 -8.59 -16.90 15.68
C VAL A 150 -9.40 -18.17 15.94
#